data_AF-A0A2J4GAR6-F1
#
_entry.id   AF-A0A2J4GAR6-F1
#
_cell.length_a   1.000
_cell.length_b   1.000
_cell.length_c   1.000
_cell.angle_alpha   90.00
_cell.angle_beta   90.00
_cell.angle_gamma   90.00
#
_symmetry.space_group_name_H-M   'P 1'
#
loop_
_entity.id
_entity.type
_entity.pdbx_description
1 polymer ?
#
loop_
_entity_poly.entity_id
_entity_poly.type
_entity_poly.pdbx_seq_one_letter_code
_entity_poly.pdbx_strand_id
1 'polypeptide(L)' 'MAKEFRSYLARRDPEGYYVITAKAEALKVLPPGVELVVAGEHVMIRTKSRSQALKILKLLAARNLLA' A
#
# COMPACT_ATOMS: atom_id res chain seq x y z
N MET A 1 -1.61 1.04 -16.00
CA MET A 1 -1.49 -0.19 -15.17
C MET A 1 -0.05 -0.52 -14.76
N ALA A 2 0.81 -1.20 -15.54
CA ALA A 2 2.13 -1.64 -15.03
C ALA A 2 3.11 -0.49 -14.68
N LYS A 3 3.00 0.65 -15.37
CA LYS A 3 3.86 1.83 -15.17
C LYS A 3 3.56 2.55 -13.84
N GLU A 4 2.29 2.56 -13.42
CA GLU A 4 1.85 3.16 -12.15
C GLU A 4 2.29 2.34 -10.95
N PHE A 5 2.23 1.01 -11.01
CA PHE A 5 2.71 0.19 -9.89
C PHE A 5 4.22 0.32 -9.64
N ARG A 6 5.01 0.63 -10.68
CA ARG A 6 6.45 0.87 -10.54
C ARG A 6 6.76 2.14 -9.75
N SER A 7 5.98 3.21 -9.89
CA SER A 7 6.21 4.45 -9.12
C SER A 7 5.87 4.26 -7.65
N TYR A 8 4.78 3.55 -7.33
CA TYR A 8 4.45 3.20 -5.95
C TYR A 8 5.52 2.31 -5.29
N LEU A 9 6.08 1.34 -6.04
CA LEU A 9 7.14 0.46 -5.53
C LEU A 9 8.54 1.09 -5.56
N ALA A 10 8.71 2.24 -6.20
CA ALA A 10 9.97 2.97 -6.16
C ALA A 10 10.12 3.78 -4.86
N ARG A 11 9.00 4.19 -4.24
CA ARG A 11 9.01 4.91 -2.96
C ARG A 11 9.25 3.94 -1.82
N ARG A 12 10.46 4.03 -1.26
CA ARG A 12 10.79 3.44 0.03
C ARG A 12 10.96 4.53 1.06
N ASP A 13 10.60 4.23 2.30
CA ASP A 13 10.97 5.09 3.42
C ASP A 13 12.45 4.88 3.80
N PRO A 14 13.04 5.76 4.64
CA PRO A 14 14.43 5.64 5.10
C PRO A 14 14.79 4.30 5.75
N GLU A 15 13.84 3.62 6.38
CA GLU A 15 13.98 2.28 6.99
C GLU A 15 13.87 1.14 5.95
N GLY A 16 13.59 1.46 4.69
CA GLY A 16 13.57 0.53 3.58
C GLY A 16 12.23 -0.18 3.32
N TYR A 17 11.12 0.27 3.91
CA TYR A 17 9.79 -0.29 3.62
C TYR A 17 9.22 0.32 2.34
N TYR A 18 8.45 -0.49 1.62
CA TYR A 18 7.52 0.00 0.62
C TYR A 18 6.33 0.64 1.32
N VAL A 19 5.99 1.86 0.91
CA VAL A 19 4.87 2.62 1.47
C VAL A 19 3.78 2.79 0.43
N ILE A 20 2.57 2.37 0.76
CA ILE A 20 1.40 2.47 -0.11
C ILE A 20 0.33 3.28 0.61
N THR A 21 -0.09 4.39 0.01
CA THR A 21 -1.18 5.21 0.52
C THR A 21 -2.51 4.68 -0.02
N ALA A 22 -3.50 4.55 0.84
CA ALA A 22 -4.83 4.10 0.50
C ALA A 22 -5.89 4.84 1.32
N LYS A 23 -7.16 4.74 0.92
CA LYS A 23 -8.28 5.27 1.70
C LYS A 23 -8.47 4.47 3.00
N ALA A 24 -9.05 5.07 4.04
CA ALA A 24 -9.42 4.41 5.31
C ALA A 24 -10.18 3.08 5.12
N GLU A 25 -11.02 3.00 4.09
CA GLU A 25 -11.78 1.81 3.72
C GLU A 25 -10.90 0.59 3.39
N ALA A 26 -9.64 0.80 3.00
CA ALA A 26 -8.68 -0.25 2.72
C ALA A 26 -8.41 -1.16 3.93
N LEU A 27 -8.59 -0.66 5.16
CA LEU A 27 -8.40 -1.44 6.40
C LEU A 27 -9.23 -2.72 6.44
N LYS A 28 -10.42 -2.71 5.83
CA LYS A 28 -11.33 -3.87 5.82
C LYS A 28 -10.84 -5.03 4.94
N VAL A 29 -9.87 -4.76 4.07
CA VAL A 29 -9.50 -5.66 2.98
C VAL A 29 -8.02 -6.01 2.95
N LEU A 30 -7.24 -5.43 3.84
CA LEU A 30 -5.80 -5.67 3.91
C LEU A 30 -5.50 -7.02 4.55
N PRO A 31 -4.51 -7.75 4.02
CA PRO A 31 -4.04 -8.98 4.65
C PRO A 31 -3.38 -8.66 6.01
N PRO A 32 -3.44 -9.58 6.99
CA PRO A 32 -2.72 -9.43 8.25
C PRO A 32 -1.20 -9.41 8.04
N GLY A 33 -0.46 -8.84 8.98
CA GLY A 33 1.01 -8.79 8.93
C GLY A 33 1.58 -7.66 8.06
N VAL A 34 0.87 -6.55 7.96
CA VAL A 34 1.42 -5.27 7.46
C VAL A 34 1.39 -4.23 8.56
N GLU A 35 2.37 -3.33 8.53
CA GLU A 35 2.37 -2.16 9.40
C GLU A 35 1.42 -1.11 8.82
N LEU A 36 0.55 -0.55 9.66
CA LEU A 36 -0.49 0.40 9.26
C LEU A 36 -0.35 1.67 10.07
N VAL A 37 -0.33 2.80 9.37
CA VAL A 37 -0.38 4.13 9.98
C VAL A 37 -1.65 4.80 9.49
N VAL A 38 -2.60 5.04 10.39
CA VAL A 38 -3.87 5.72 10.06
C VAL A 38 -3.67 7.22 10.18
N ALA A 39 -3.97 7.94 9.11
CA ALA A 39 -3.85 9.40 9.01
C ALA A 39 -5.17 9.99 8.50
N GLY A 40 -6.16 10.07 9.40
CA GLY A 40 -7.49 10.59 9.10
C GLY A 40 -8.20 9.77 8.03
N GLU A 41 -8.46 10.38 6.87
CA GLU A 41 -9.15 9.74 5.73
C GLU A 41 -8.28 8.76 4.95
N HIS A 42 -6.96 8.77 5.19
CA HIS A 42 -5.98 7.94 4.51
C HIS A 42 -5.28 6.98 5.46
N VAL A 43 -4.75 5.90 4.90
CA VAL A 43 -3.91 4.93 5.61
C VAL A 43 -2.64 4.74 4.82
N MET A 44 -1.52 4.69 5.53
CA MET A 44 -0.25 4.29 4.97
C MET A 44 0.01 2.85 5.36
N ILE A 45 0.18 2.01 4.36
CA ILE A 45 0.52 0.60 4.52
C ILE A 45 2.01 0.45 4.26
N ARG A 46 2.74 -0.07 5.25
CA ARG A 46 4.18 -0.29 5.18
C ARG A 46 4.47 -1.80 5.16
N THR A 47 5.33 -2.21 4.23
CA THR A 47 5.87 -3.59 4.21
C THR A 47 7.30 -3.61 3.68
N LYS A 48 8.17 -4.45 4.25
CA LYS A 48 9.52 -4.72 3.71
C LYS A 48 9.49 -5.63 2.47
N SER A 49 8.41 -6.38 2.27
CA SER A 49 8.32 -7.36 1.20
C SER A 49 7.76 -6.75 -0.08
N ARG A 50 8.57 -6.74 -1.16
CA ARG A 50 8.15 -6.27 -2.48
C ARG A 50 6.96 -7.05 -3.05
N SER A 51 6.94 -8.37 -2.82
CA SER A 51 5.87 -9.23 -3.32
C SER A 51 4.56 -8.98 -2.57
N GLN A 52 4.64 -8.70 -1.26
CA GLN A 52 3.48 -8.29 -0.46
C GLN A 52 2.97 -6.91 -0.89
N ALA A 53 3.87 -5.94 -1.11
CA ALA A 53 3.51 -4.62 -1.63
C ALA A 53 2.79 -4.71 -2.98
N LEU A 54 3.28 -5.55 -3.89
CA LEU A 54 2.62 -5.81 -5.19
C LEU A 54 1.22 -6.41 -5.03
N LYS A 55 1.03 -7.37 -4.12
CA LYS A 55 -0.28 -7.97 -3.86
C LYS A 55 -1.26 -6.93 -3.34
N ILE A 56 -0.83 -6.09 -2.41
CA ILE A 56 -1.63 -5.02 -1.80
C ILE A 56 -2.00 -3.98 -2.86
N LEU A 57 -1.04 -3.51 -3.65
CA LEU A 57 -1.29 -2.57 -4.74
C LEU A 57 -2.34 -3.10 -5.74
N LYS A 58 -2.22 -4.37 -6.15
CA LYS A 58 -3.22 -4.98 -7.06
C LYS A 58 -4.60 -5.06 -6.43
N LEU A 59 -4.68 -5.45 -5.15
CA LEU A 59 -5.93 -5.55 -4.41
C LEU A 59 -6.61 -4.19 -4.25
N LEU A 60 -5.84 -3.15 -3.93
CA LEU A 60 -6.35 -1.78 -3.77
C LEU A 60 -6.77 -1.16 -5.10
N ALA A 61 -5.97 -1.37 -6.16
CA ALA A 61 -6.30 -0.91 -7.51
C ALA A 61 -7.61 -1.53 -8.02
N ALA A 62 -7.79 -2.84 -7.82
CA ALA A 62 -9.01 -3.55 -8.22
C ALA A 62 -10.27 -3.02 -7.52
N ARG A 63 -10.11 -2.37 -6.36
CA ARG A 63 -11.21 -1.81 -5.55
C ARG A 63 -11.30 -0.29 -5.60
N ASN A 64 -10.45 0.36 -6.39
CA ASN A 64 -10.37 1.82 -6.48
C ASN A 64 -10.12 2.52 -5.12
N LEU A 65 -9.29 1.86 -4.29
CA LEU A 65 -8.95 2.28 -2.92
C LEU A 65 -7.56 2.91 -2.81
N LEU A 66 -6.83 3.03 -3.93
CA LEU A 66 -5.57 3.78 -3.98
C LEU A 66 -5.86 5.28 -3.86
N ALA A 67 -4.97 5.99 -3.18
CA ALA A 67 -5.02 7.44 -2.99
C ALA A 67 -3.80 8.09 -3.65
#